data_AF-A0A179U8X6-F1
#
_entry.id   AF-A0A179U8X6-F1
#
_cell.length_a   1.000
_cell.length_b   1.000
_cell.length_c   1.000
_cell.angle_alpha   90.00
_cell.angle_beta   90.00
_cell.angle_gamma   90.00
#
_symmetry.space_group_name_H-M   'P 1'
#
loop_
_entity.id
_entity.type
_entity.pdbx_description
1 polymer ?
#
loop_
_entity_poly.entity_id
_entity_poly.type
_entity_poly.pdbx_seq_one_letter_code
_entity_poly.pdbx_strand_id
1 'polypeptide(L)' 'MASVPSYQLKPFQYASQKEISLEDKEFILRIMKMDPRDRPTAKELLEDEWFNGVE' A
#
# COMPACT_ATOMS: atom_id res chain seq x y z
N MET A 1 -16.22 -6.64 -12.70
CA MET A 1 -15.99 -6.57 -11.24
C MET A 1 -17.03 -5.63 -10.64
N ALA A 2 -17.78 -6.06 -9.63
CA ALA A 2 -18.70 -5.16 -8.94
C ALA A 2 -17.88 -4.18 -8.09
N SER A 3 -18.01 -2.88 -8.35
CA SER A 3 -17.38 -1.86 -7.50
C SER A 3 -18.08 -1.81 -6.15
N VAL A 4 -17.30 -1.88 -5.07
CA VAL A 4 -17.84 -1.67 -3.72
C VAL A 4 -18.36 -0.23 -3.63
N PRO A 5 -19.63 -0.01 -3.25
CA PRO A 5 -20.18 1.33 -3.04
C PRO A 5 -19.33 2.15 -2.06
N SER A 6 -19.15 3.45 -2.32
CA SER A 6 -18.24 4.30 -1.54
C SER A 6 -18.53 4.32 -0.04
N TYR A 7 -19.81 4.24 0.35
CA TYR A 7 -20.23 4.21 1.75
C TYR A 7 -19.85 2.91 2.50
N GLN A 8 -19.46 1.86 1.77
CA GLN A 8 -18.98 0.60 2.33
C GLN A 8 -17.44 0.54 2.39
N LEU A 9 -16.74 1.49 1.76
CA LEU A 9 -15.28 1.54 1.80
C LEU A 9 -14.82 2.00 3.18
N LYS A 10 -13.88 1.26 3.75
CA LYS A 10 -13.21 1.64 4.99
C LYS A 10 -11.95 2.45 4.65
N PRO A 11 -11.68 3.56 5.36
CA PRO A 11 -10.39 4.22 5.30
C PRO A 11 -9.21 3.25 5.50
N PHE A 12 -8.14 3.42 4.74
CA PHE A 12 -6.94 2.57 4.79
C PHE A 12 -6.33 2.47 6.20
N GLN A 13 -6.43 3.52 7.01
CA GLN A 13 -5.98 3.53 8.41
C GLN A 13 -6.65 2.44 9.27
N TYR A 14 -7.84 1.96 8.89
CA TYR A 14 -8.57 0.90 9.58
C TYR A 14 -8.35 -0.49 9.00
N ALA A 15 -7.49 -0.63 7.98
CA ALA A 15 -7.11 -1.92 7.45
C ALA A 15 -6.38 -2.73 8.54
N SER A 16 -6.93 -3.91 8.83
CA SER A 16 -6.41 -4.85 9.81
C SER A 16 -5.37 -5.78 9.21
N GLN A 17 -4.58 -6.44 10.07
CA GLN A 17 -3.60 -7.45 9.63
C GLN A 17 -4.24 -8.65 8.90
N LYS A 18 -5.55 -8.86 9.05
CA LYS A 18 -6.30 -9.89 8.32
C LYS A 18 -6.54 -9.51 6.86
N GLU A 19 -6.58 -8.21 6.57
CA GLU A 19 -6.84 -7.67 5.23
C GLU A 19 -5.54 -7.36 4.49
N ILE A 20 -4.53 -6.85 5.20
CA ILE A 20 -3.23 -6.45 4.66
C ILE A 20 -2.14 -6.91 5.61
N SER A 21 -1.15 -7.65 5.13
CA SER A 21 -0.02 -8.08 5.97
C SER A 21 0.78 -6.87 6.46
N LEU A 22 1.64 -7.06 7.46
CA LEU A 22 2.49 -5.96 7.93
C LEU A 22 3.43 -5.47 6.83
N GLU A 23 4.04 -6.39 6.09
CA GLU A 23 4.97 -6.12 5.00
C GLU A 23 4.30 -5.35 3.85
N ASP A 24 3.11 -5.79 3.41
CA ASP A 24 2.33 -5.08 2.38
C ASP A 24 1.95 -3.67 2.84
N LYS A 25 1.54 -3.54 4.10
CA LYS A 25 1.15 -2.25 4.67
C LYS A 25 2.32 -1.28 4.69
N GLU A 26 3.50 -1.75 5.08
CA GLU A 26 4.73 -0.95 5.09
C GLU A 26 5.08 -0.46 3.67
N PHE A 27 5.07 -1.35 2.69
CA PHE A 27 5.32 -1.00 1.29
C PHE A 27 4.31 0.04 0.75
N ILE A 28 3.01 -0.19 0.93
CA ILE A 28 1.95 0.72 0.47
C ILE A 28 2.09 2.11 1.12
N LEU A 29 2.46 2.18 2.41
CA LEU A 29 2.65 3.46 3.11
C LEU A 29 3.85 4.26 2.60
N ARG A 30 4.82 3.64 1.91
CA ARG A 30 5.88 4.37 1.18
C ARG A 30 5.31 5.12 -0.02
N ILE A 31 4.30 4.56 -0.67
CA ILE A 31 3.65 5.15 -1.85
C ILE A 31 2.61 6.21 -1.45
N MET A 32 1.93 6.02 -0.31
CA MET A 32 0.86 6.90 0.17
C MET A 32 1.33 8.12 0.99
N LYS A 33 2.58 8.57 0.83
CA LYS A 33 3.03 9.80 1.52
C LYS A 33 2.20 11.01 1.07
N MET A 34 1.85 11.86 2.04
CA MET A 34 1.03 13.05 1.80
C MET A 34 1.76 14.08 0.94
N ASP A 35 3.06 14.30 1.21
CA ASP A 35 3.91 15.11 0.35
C ASP A 35 4.45 14.26 -0.81
N PRO A 36 4.22 14.65 -2.08
CA PRO A 36 4.78 13.96 -3.22
C PRO A 36 6.30 13.85 -3.25
N ARG A 37 7.02 14.78 -2.60
CA ARG A 37 8.49 14.83 -2.56
C ARG A 37 9.08 13.79 -1.60
N ASP A 38 8.29 13.35 -0.63
CA ASP A 38 8.67 12.28 0.31
C ASP A 38 8.42 10.88 -0.28
N ARG A 39 7.73 10.80 -1.43
CA ARG A 39 7.50 9.52 -2.10
C ARG A 39 8.77 9.08 -2.82
N PRO A 40 9.18 7.81 -2.67
CA PRO A 40 10.25 7.24 -3.46
C PRO A 40 9.87 7.24 -4.95
N THR A 41 10.90 7.28 -5.78
CA THR A 41 10.77 7.13 -7.23
C THR A 41 10.34 5.70 -7.58
N ALA A 42 9.82 5.52 -8.79
CA ALA A 42 9.48 4.19 -9.30
C ALA A 42 10.68 3.22 -9.29
N LYS A 43 11.88 3.73 -9.56
CA LYS A 43 13.11 2.91 -9.51
C LYS A 43 13.39 2.41 -8.09
N GLU A 44 13.35 3.30 -7.10
CA GLU A 44 13.58 2.93 -5.70
C GLU A 44 12.50 1.99 -5.15
N LEU A 45 11.25 2.11 -5.62
CA LEU A 45 10.19 1.18 -5.26
C LEU A 45 10.43 -0.22 -5.84
N LEU A 46 10.91 -0.32 -7.08
CA LEU A 46 11.21 -1.60 -7.74
C LEU A 46 12.43 -2.31 -7.14
N GLU A 47 13.28 -1.57 -6.43
CA GLU A 47 14.43 -2.11 -5.69
C GLU A 47 14.07 -2.51 -4.24
N ASP A 48 12.80 -2.38 -3.84
CA ASP A 48 12.34 -2.74 -2.49
C ASP A 48 12.27 -4.27 -2.30
N GLU A 49 12.70 -4.73 -1.14
CA GLU A 49 12.70 -6.14 -0.75
C GLU A 49 11.30 -6.77 -0.76
N TRP A 50 10.24 -5.95 -0.67
CA TRP A 50 8.86 -6.40 -0.84
C TRP A 50 8.66 -7.26 -2.11
N PHE A 51 9.35 -6.92 -3.20
CA PHE A 51 9.26 -7.68 -4.45
C PHE A 51 9.91 -9.07 -4.38
N ASN A 52 10.78 -9.33 -3.40
CA ASN A 52 11.43 -10.65 -3.25
C ASN A 52 10.45 -11.72 -2.75
N GLY A 53 9.30 -11.32 -2.20
CA GLY A 53 8.22 -12.23 -1.78
C GLY A 53 7.12 -12.45 -2.82
N VAL A 54 7.22 -11.82 -3.99
CA VAL A 54 6.20 -11.91 -5.06
C VAL A 54 6.62 -12.99 -6.07
N GLU A 55 5.92 -14.13 -6.05
CA GLU A 55 6.03 -15.19 -7.07
C GLU A 55 5.20 -14.89 -8.33
#